data_AF-A0A832Z8E8-F1
#
_entry.id   AF-A0A832Z8E8-F1
#
_cell.length_a   1.000
_cell.length_b   1.000
_cell.length_c   1.000
_cell.angle_alpha   90.00
_cell.angle_beta   90.00
_cell.angle_gamma   90.00
#
_symmetry.space_group_name_H-M   'P 1'
#
loop_
_entity.id
_entity.type
_entity.pdbx_description
1 polymer ?
#
loop_
_entity_poly.entity_id
_entity_poly.type
_entity_poly.pdbx_seq_one_letter_code
_entity_poly.pdbx_strand_id
1 'polypeptide(L)'
;WEAVRYLLSLFPRELHLKRNTREAFVEPELDLDFILFDPNNTGLRYYVPHSKKILSKEIPAPNWAIKHFKNKNAVFLTPKKYSLLSPDDPLAYSSETPFILNEPVGYERNRELEELIPNVIITIFKERERMASLSAGDEVMQKFRDRFERWIMRNRHEYGEKFDALRLKGMVFETNTRYLLSAHILGSIGRFEGKIDTGIIHDVLVINQEILDLWMNELPEKVILEAVETYERYISGDKRANTALSIFMDLEATSIDGTVTKEEFYRALLEYGFREAYAKEVMERLIAEGHLYEPFVGKLKMIKPG
;
A
#
# COMPACT_ATOMS: atom_id res chain seq x y z
N TRP A 1 5.66 -9.53 -19.99
CA TRP A 1 6.18 -8.42 -20.84
C TRP A 1 5.28 -8.12 -22.03
N GLU A 2 5.01 -9.09 -22.90
CA GLU A 2 4.11 -8.88 -24.05
C GLU A 2 2.69 -8.53 -23.62
N ALA A 3 2.16 -9.23 -22.61
CA ALA A 3 0.91 -8.88 -21.91
C ALA A 3 0.83 -7.39 -21.53
N VAL A 4 1.89 -6.86 -20.92
CA VAL A 4 1.94 -5.47 -20.46
C VAL A 4 2.01 -4.48 -21.62
N ARG A 5 2.80 -4.81 -22.65
CA ARG A 5 2.86 -3.99 -23.87
C ARG A 5 1.52 -3.96 -24.58
N TYR A 6 0.82 -5.09 -24.61
CA TYR A 6 -0.53 -5.17 -25.12
C TYR A 6 -1.47 -4.29 -24.29
N LEU A 7 -1.48 -4.43 -22.96
CA LEU A 7 -2.31 -3.60 -22.09
C LEU A 7 -2.02 -2.10 -22.28
N LEU A 8 -0.74 -1.69 -22.33
CA LEU A 8 -0.37 -0.30 -22.62
C LEU A 8 -0.90 0.16 -23.97
N SER A 9 -0.84 -0.68 -25.01
CA SER A 9 -1.34 -0.31 -26.33
C SER A 9 -2.85 -0.06 -26.40
N LEU A 10 -3.61 -0.51 -25.40
CA LEU A 10 -5.04 -0.23 -25.29
C LEU A 10 -5.33 1.17 -24.74
N PHE A 11 -4.37 1.80 -24.07
CA PHE A 11 -4.56 3.15 -23.52
C PHE A 11 -4.30 4.23 -24.60
N PRO A 12 -5.06 5.34 -24.56
CA PRO A 12 -4.76 6.52 -25.34
C PRO A 12 -3.33 7.01 -25.09
N ARG A 13 -2.70 7.56 -26.13
CA ARG A 13 -1.31 8.03 -26.08
C ARG A 13 -1.09 9.06 -24.97
N GLU A 14 -2.12 9.84 -24.68
CA GLU A 14 -2.18 10.87 -23.65
C GLU A 14 -1.84 10.33 -22.26
N LEU A 15 -2.18 9.07 -22.02
CA LEU A 15 -1.91 8.40 -20.76
C LEU A 15 -0.52 7.77 -20.71
N HIS A 16 0.28 7.85 -21.78
CA HIS A 16 1.61 7.25 -21.81
C HIS A 16 2.69 8.20 -21.29
N LEU A 17 3.45 7.75 -20.30
CA LEU A 17 4.66 8.44 -19.87
C LEU A 17 5.78 8.21 -20.89
N LYS A 18 5.98 9.19 -21.80
CA LYS A 18 7.04 9.18 -22.81
C LYS A 18 8.02 10.35 -22.60
N ARG A 19 9.29 10.16 -22.98
CA ARG A 19 10.31 11.23 -22.94
C ARG A 19 10.02 12.36 -23.94
N ASN A 20 9.49 12.01 -25.10
CA ASN A 20 9.15 12.95 -26.16
C ASN A 20 7.64 13.20 -26.16
N THR A 21 7.25 14.47 -26.04
CA THR A 21 5.85 14.93 -26.00
C THR A 21 5.36 15.46 -27.35
N ARG A 22 6.20 15.40 -28.39
CA ARG A 22 5.88 15.87 -29.74
C ARG A 22 5.90 14.68 -30.70
N GLU A 23 4.88 14.57 -31.53
CA GLU A 23 4.84 13.62 -32.64
C GLU A 23 4.29 14.33 -33.86
N ALA A 24 4.93 14.11 -35.01
CA ALA A 24 4.38 14.51 -36.29
C ALA A 24 3.33 13.47 -36.67
N PHE A 25 2.10 13.90 -36.82
CA PHE A 25 1.01 13.11 -37.36
C PHE A 25 0.78 13.57 -38.79
N VAL A 26 0.85 12.63 -39.73
CA VAL A 26 0.60 12.88 -41.14
C VAL A 26 -0.76 12.29 -41.45
N GLU A 27 -1.73 13.13 -41.81
CA GLU A 27 -3.05 12.67 -42.23
C GLU A 27 -2.95 12.16 -43.67
N PRO A 28 -3.03 10.83 -43.92
CA PRO A 28 -2.69 10.27 -45.23
C PRO A 28 -3.63 10.73 -46.36
N GLU A 29 -4.87 11.09 -46.03
CA GLU A 29 -5.88 11.50 -47.00
C GLU A 29 -5.81 12.99 -47.34
N LEU A 30 -5.18 13.80 -46.49
CA LEU A 30 -5.13 15.26 -46.62
C LEU A 30 -3.73 15.81 -46.88
N ASP A 31 -2.68 14.97 -46.79
CA ASP A 31 -1.26 15.36 -46.93
C ASP A 31 -0.89 16.55 -46.01
N LEU A 32 -1.49 16.57 -44.81
CA LEU A 32 -1.30 17.60 -43.80
C LEU A 32 -0.42 17.06 -42.67
N ASP A 33 0.65 17.79 -42.39
CA ASP A 33 1.54 17.56 -41.26
C ASP A 33 1.04 18.31 -40.03
N PHE A 34 0.53 17.59 -39.04
CA PHE A 34 0.19 18.12 -37.73
C PHE A 34 1.29 17.80 -36.73
N ILE A 35 1.81 18.81 -36.04
CA ILE A 35 2.58 18.57 -34.81
C ILE A 35 1.57 18.41 -33.68
N LEU A 36 1.30 17.17 -33.29
CA LEU A 36 0.49 16.88 -32.12
C LEU A 36 1.35 17.13 -30.88
N PHE A 37 1.05 18.23 -30.21
CA PHE A 37 1.56 18.51 -28.88
C PHE A 37 0.78 17.68 -27.87
N ASP A 38 1.48 16.98 -26.99
CA ASP A 38 0.92 16.30 -25.83
C ASP A 38 -0.02 17.26 -25.05
N PRO A 39 -1.35 17.09 -25.09
CA PRO A 39 -2.28 18.03 -24.46
C PRO A 39 -2.36 17.88 -22.94
N ASN A 40 -1.46 17.11 -22.30
CA ASN A 40 -1.71 16.58 -20.96
C ASN A 40 -1.27 17.47 -19.81
N ASN A 41 -2.25 18.19 -19.27
CA ASN A 41 -2.31 18.59 -17.87
C ASN A 41 -3.06 17.53 -17.01
N THR A 42 -2.91 16.25 -17.30
CA THR A 42 -3.52 15.14 -16.53
C THR A 42 -2.59 14.70 -15.40
N GLY A 43 -3.16 14.41 -14.22
CA GLY A 43 -2.40 14.13 -12.99
C GLY A 43 -1.73 12.75 -12.91
N LEU A 44 -1.92 11.85 -13.89
CA LEU A 44 -1.38 10.48 -13.84
C LEU A 44 -1.10 9.90 -15.23
N ARG A 45 0.03 9.20 -15.37
CA ARG A 45 0.46 8.55 -16.61
C ARG A 45 0.96 7.11 -16.38
N TYR A 46 0.86 6.26 -17.37
CA TYR A 46 1.35 4.89 -17.35
C TYR A 46 2.71 4.76 -18.01
N TYR A 47 3.62 4.09 -17.32
CA TYR A 47 4.93 3.78 -17.82
C TYR A 47 5.10 2.27 -18.02
N VAL A 48 5.57 1.91 -19.21
CA VAL A 48 6.07 0.58 -19.51
C VAL A 48 7.53 0.71 -19.92
N PRO A 49 8.43 -0.10 -19.35
CA PRO A 49 9.83 -0.09 -19.74
C PRO A 49 10.00 -0.31 -21.24
N HIS A 50 11.07 0.20 -21.83
CA HIS A 50 11.32 -0.02 -23.27
C HIS A 50 12.01 -1.37 -23.55
N SER A 51 12.73 -1.95 -22.57
CA SER A 51 13.43 -3.23 -22.73
C SER A 51 13.23 -4.17 -21.54
N LYS A 52 13.21 -5.48 -21.83
CA LYS A 52 13.15 -6.55 -20.81
C LYS A 52 14.33 -6.48 -19.83
N LYS A 53 15.50 -5.96 -20.25
CA LYS A 53 16.70 -5.84 -19.41
C LYS A 53 16.48 -4.92 -18.20
N ILE A 54 15.72 -3.83 -18.37
CA ILE A 54 15.45 -2.87 -17.30
C ILE A 54 14.60 -3.47 -16.17
N LEU A 55 13.83 -4.53 -16.44
CA LEU A 55 13.03 -5.25 -15.44
C LEU A 55 13.85 -5.99 -14.40
N SER A 56 15.17 -6.14 -14.61
CA SER A 56 16.09 -6.72 -13.63
C SER A 56 16.51 -5.72 -12.54
N LYS A 57 16.18 -4.44 -12.69
CA LYS A 57 16.46 -3.41 -11.69
C LYS A 57 15.39 -3.41 -10.61
N GLU A 58 15.79 -2.98 -9.42
CA GLU A 58 14.89 -2.75 -8.28
C GLU A 58 13.78 -1.75 -8.62
N ILE A 59 14.11 -0.67 -9.36
CA ILE A 59 13.13 0.28 -9.91
C ILE A 59 13.31 0.30 -11.43
N PRO A 60 12.39 -0.29 -12.22
CA PRO A 60 12.57 -0.50 -13.64
C PRO A 60 12.21 0.76 -14.45
N ALA A 61 12.84 1.89 -14.17
CA ALA A 61 12.65 3.16 -14.90
C ALA A 61 13.97 3.83 -15.30
N PRO A 62 13.98 4.59 -16.42
CA PRO A 62 15.08 5.48 -16.78
C PRO A 62 15.10 6.71 -15.87
N ASN A 63 16.29 7.30 -15.69
CA ASN A 63 16.50 8.41 -14.75
C ASN A 63 15.54 9.60 -14.95
N TRP A 64 15.16 9.89 -16.19
CA TRP A 64 14.21 10.98 -16.49
C TRP A 64 12.80 10.72 -15.94
N ALA A 65 12.38 9.46 -15.85
CA ALA A 65 11.04 9.08 -15.42
C ALA A 65 10.92 9.03 -13.89
N ILE A 66 12.03 8.85 -13.16
CA ILE A 66 12.05 8.68 -11.69
C ILE A 66 11.30 9.81 -10.97
N LYS A 67 11.47 11.06 -11.42
CA LYS A 67 10.81 12.22 -10.80
C LYS A 67 9.28 12.13 -10.90
N HIS A 68 8.74 11.58 -11.98
CA HIS A 68 7.30 11.43 -12.16
C HIS A 68 6.70 10.44 -11.16
N PHE A 69 7.38 9.32 -10.92
CA PHE A 69 6.95 8.34 -9.90
C PHE A 69 7.04 8.91 -8.49
N LYS A 70 8.14 9.59 -8.14
CA LYS A 70 8.30 10.22 -6.82
C LYS A 70 7.19 11.22 -6.51
N ASN A 71 6.73 11.94 -7.53
CA ASN A 71 5.65 12.91 -7.40
C ASN A 71 4.25 12.30 -7.58
N LYS A 72 4.13 10.96 -7.70
CA LYS A 72 2.87 10.25 -7.95
C LYS A 72 2.13 10.69 -9.22
N ASN A 73 2.88 11.17 -10.21
CA ASN A 73 2.36 11.57 -11.52
C ASN A 73 2.46 10.44 -12.56
N ALA A 74 2.99 9.27 -12.16
CA ALA A 74 3.08 8.10 -13.03
C ALA A 74 3.02 6.77 -12.26
N VAL A 75 2.57 5.72 -12.94
CA VAL A 75 2.37 4.35 -12.43
C VAL A 75 3.05 3.34 -13.36
N PHE A 76 3.57 2.25 -12.80
CA PHE A 76 4.16 1.15 -13.57
C PHE A 76 3.10 0.12 -13.98
N LEU A 77 3.10 -0.32 -15.24
CA LEU A 77 2.22 -1.40 -15.71
C LEU A 77 2.90 -2.78 -15.81
N THR A 78 4.18 -2.91 -15.43
CA THR A 78 4.90 -4.19 -15.59
C THR A 78 5.06 -4.95 -14.27
N PRO A 79 4.65 -6.23 -14.18
CA PRO A 79 5.00 -7.06 -13.05
C PRO A 79 6.52 -7.32 -13.07
N LYS A 80 7.16 -7.15 -11.92
CA LYS A 80 8.54 -7.63 -11.70
C LYS A 80 8.60 -9.14 -11.88
N LYS A 81 9.82 -9.69 -11.95
CA LYS A 81 9.99 -11.12 -11.77
C LYS A 81 9.40 -11.50 -10.41
N TYR A 82 8.48 -12.46 -10.43
CA TYR A 82 7.85 -13.02 -9.23
C TYR A 82 8.86 -13.33 -8.10
N SER A 83 10.02 -13.88 -8.47
CA SER A 83 11.13 -14.19 -7.56
C SER A 83 11.81 -12.99 -6.89
N LEU A 84 11.46 -11.76 -7.25
CA LEU A 84 12.04 -10.51 -6.72
C LEU A 84 10.95 -9.62 -6.09
N LEU A 85 9.71 -10.10 -6.03
CA LEU A 85 8.62 -9.41 -5.39
C LEU A 85 8.62 -9.79 -3.91
N SER A 86 8.73 -8.79 -3.05
CA SER A 86 8.64 -8.94 -1.62
C SER A 86 7.65 -7.91 -1.07
N PRO A 87 7.03 -8.17 0.10
CA PRO A 87 6.09 -7.22 0.69
C PRO A 87 6.70 -5.84 0.94
N ASP A 88 8.00 -5.77 1.23
CA ASP A 88 8.78 -4.54 1.43
C ASP A 88 9.21 -3.83 0.13
N ASP A 89 8.73 -4.28 -1.05
CA ASP A 89 9.09 -3.67 -2.32
C ASP A 89 8.69 -2.18 -2.36
N PRO A 90 9.65 -1.25 -2.56
CA PRO A 90 9.38 0.18 -2.57
C PRO A 90 8.41 0.60 -3.68
N LEU A 91 8.21 -0.22 -4.70
CA LEU A 91 7.24 0.04 -5.76
C LEU A 91 5.79 -0.21 -5.37
N ALA A 92 5.56 -0.99 -4.32
CA ALA A 92 4.21 -1.31 -3.86
C ALA A 92 3.44 -0.03 -3.45
N TYR A 93 4.15 1.00 -2.98
CA TYR A 93 3.62 2.34 -2.67
C TYR A 93 3.40 3.26 -3.89
N SER A 94 3.93 2.86 -5.06
CA SER A 94 3.85 3.64 -6.30
C SER A 94 2.90 3.04 -7.33
N SER A 95 2.32 1.89 -7.03
CA SER A 95 1.39 1.17 -7.90
C SER A 95 -0.06 1.49 -7.53
N GLU A 96 -0.93 1.62 -8.54
CA GLU A 96 -2.39 1.64 -8.33
C GLU A 96 -2.98 0.24 -8.18
N THR A 97 -2.23 -0.78 -8.60
CA THR A 97 -2.50 -2.18 -8.30
C THR A 97 -1.49 -2.62 -7.24
N PRO A 98 -1.79 -2.47 -5.93
CA PRO A 98 -0.87 -2.82 -4.85
C PRO A 98 -0.77 -4.34 -4.64
N PHE A 99 -1.41 -5.15 -5.49
CA PHE A 99 -1.28 -6.58 -5.50
C PHE A 99 -0.02 -7.00 -6.24
N ILE A 100 0.85 -7.66 -5.50
CA ILE A 100 1.92 -8.48 -6.06
C ILE A 100 1.21 -9.71 -6.64
N LEU A 101 1.07 -9.76 -7.97
CA LEU A 101 0.53 -10.92 -8.65
C LEU A 101 1.56 -12.06 -8.54
N ASN A 102 1.16 -13.12 -7.85
CA ASN A 102 2.03 -14.28 -7.63
C ASN A 102 2.16 -15.17 -8.87
N GLU A 103 1.27 -14.99 -9.84
CA GLU A 103 1.25 -15.77 -11.07
C GLU A 103 1.38 -14.86 -12.31
N PRO A 104 2.00 -15.36 -13.39
CA PRO A 104 2.00 -14.66 -14.66
C PRO A 104 0.58 -14.47 -15.18
N VAL A 105 0.10 -13.22 -15.23
CA VAL A 105 -1.18 -12.92 -15.86
C VAL A 105 -1.04 -13.02 -17.39
N GLY A 106 -1.68 -14.04 -17.95
CA GLY A 106 -1.95 -14.13 -19.38
C GLY A 106 -3.15 -13.26 -19.73
N TYR A 107 -3.04 -12.44 -20.76
CA TYR A 107 -4.19 -11.78 -21.36
C TYR A 107 -4.46 -12.45 -22.70
N GLU A 108 -5.69 -12.93 -22.88
CA GLU A 108 -6.18 -13.27 -24.20
C GLU A 108 -6.52 -11.98 -24.93
N ARG A 109 -6.08 -11.88 -26.19
CA ARG A 109 -6.51 -10.78 -27.05
C ARG A 109 -8.00 -10.96 -27.31
N ASN A 110 -8.79 -10.08 -26.73
CA ASN A 110 -10.23 -10.11 -26.85
C ASN A 110 -10.70 -8.78 -27.43
N ARG A 111 -11.34 -8.85 -28.60
CA ARG A 111 -11.88 -7.68 -29.30
C ARG A 111 -12.89 -6.90 -28.45
N GLU A 112 -13.71 -7.58 -27.67
CA GLU A 112 -14.68 -6.95 -26.77
C GLU A 112 -13.97 -6.10 -25.71
N LEU A 113 -12.86 -6.60 -25.15
CA LEU A 113 -12.05 -5.84 -24.21
C LEU A 113 -11.45 -4.60 -24.87
N GLU A 114 -10.91 -4.73 -26.09
CA GLU A 114 -10.33 -3.61 -26.84
C GLU A 114 -11.36 -2.51 -27.11
N GLU A 115 -12.61 -2.88 -27.43
CA GLU A 115 -13.71 -1.95 -27.66
C GLU A 115 -14.23 -1.29 -26.36
N LEU A 116 -14.15 -1.99 -25.21
CA LEU A 116 -14.65 -1.49 -23.92
C LEU A 116 -13.62 -0.67 -23.12
N ILE A 117 -12.32 -0.89 -23.30
CA ILE A 117 -11.25 -0.19 -22.57
C ILE A 117 -11.42 1.34 -22.61
N PRO A 118 -11.70 1.99 -23.75
CA PRO A 118 -11.93 3.43 -23.79
C PRO A 118 -13.04 3.90 -22.86
N ASN A 119 -14.15 3.16 -22.78
CA ASN A 119 -15.28 3.48 -21.90
C ASN A 119 -14.89 3.33 -20.42
N VAL A 120 -14.12 2.29 -20.09
CA VAL A 120 -13.58 2.08 -18.73
C VAL A 120 -12.68 3.25 -18.33
N ILE A 121 -11.77 3.66 -19.22
CA ILE A 121 -10.86 4.79 -18.99
C ILE A 121 -11.66 6.07 -18.75
N ILE A 122 -12.60 6.40 -19.63
CA ILE A 122 -13.44 7.60 -19.49
C ILE A 122 -14.20 7.59 -18.17
N THR A 123 -14.76 6.43 -17.79
CA THR A 123 -15.46 6.27 -16.52
C THR A 123 -14.54 6.54 -15.34
N ILE A 124 -13.34 5.94 -15.31
CA ILE A 124 -12.34 6.17 -14.26
C ILE A 124 -11.97 7.65 -14.17
N PHE A 125 -11.72 8.33 -15.30
CA PHE A 125 -11.37 9.75 -15.29
C PHE A 125 -12.50 10.63 -14.77
N LYS A 126 -13.73 10.36 -15.19
CA LYS A 126 -14.91 11.10 -14.75
C LYS A 126 -15.20 10.92 -13.25
N GLU A 127 -15.07 9.70 -12.74
CA GLU A 127 -15.28 9.42 -11.33
C GLU A 127 -14.11 9.92 -10.46
N ARG A 128 -12.88 9.90 -10.99
CA ARG A 128 -11.71 10.51 -10.34
C ARG A 128 -11.84 12.01 -10.14
N GLU A 129 -12.55 12.73 -11.00
CA GLU A 129 -12.85 14.15 -10.76
C GLU A 129 -13.71 14.36 -9.50
N ARG A 130 -14.55 13.38 -9.15
CA ARG A 130 -15.35 13.42 -7.91
C ARG A 130 -14.53 13.07 -6.68
N MET A 131 -13.54 12.20 -6.82
CA MET A 131 -12.67 11.76 -5.72
C MET A 131 -11.19 11.80 -6.12
N ALA A 132 -10.60 13.01 -6.13
CA ALA A 132 -9.26 13.23 -6.68
C ALA A 132 -8.13 12.56 -5.88
N SER A 133 -8.16 12.69 -4.56
CA SER A 133 -7.15 12.13 -3.65
C SER A 133 -7.74 11.90 -2.27
N LEU A 134 -7.29 10.84 -1.60
CA LEU A 134 -7.52 10.65 -0.16
C LEU A 134 -6.33 11.20 0.61
N SER A 135 -6.60 12.13 1.51
CA SER A 135 -5.66 12.56 2.53
C SER A 135 -5.79 11.65 3.75
N ALA A 136 -4.68 11.39 4.44
CA ALA A 136 -4.71 10.63 5.69
C ALA A 136 -5.52 11.33 6.81
N GLY A 137 -5.78 12.63 6.67
CA GLY A 137 -6.65 13.39 7.57
C GLY A 137 -8.15 13.31 7.24
N ASP A 138 -8.54 12.69 6.12
CA ASP A 138 -9.94 12.60 5.71
C ASP A 138 -10.72 11.68 6.67
N GLU A 139 -11.99 12.02 6.94
CA GLU A 139 -12.86 11.23 7.84
C GLU A 139 -12.97 9.77 7.39
N VAL A 140 -13.00 9.53 6.08
CA VAL A 140 -13.01 8.19 5.49
C VAL A 140 -11.73 7.42 5.83
N MET A 141 -10.58 8.08 5.79
CA MET A 141 -9.29 7.46 6.12
C MET A 141 -9.18 7.15 7.61
N GLN A 142 -9.73 8.01 8.48
CA GLN A 142 -9.82 7.72 9.91
C GLN A 142 -10.73 6.51 10.17
N LYS A 143 -11.92 6.46 9.55
CA LYS A 143 -12.82 5.29 9.63
C LYS A 143 -12.15 4.01 9.13
N PHE A 144 -11.37 4.11 8.05
CA PHE A 144 -10.62 2.99 7.51
C PHE A 144 -9.54 2.53 8.50
N ARG A 145 -8.76 3.46 9.06
CA ARG A 145 -7.74 3.20 10.09
C ARG A 145 -8.33 2.48 11.29
N ASP A 146 -9.41 3.00 11.87
CA ASP A 146 -10.06 2.39 13.04
C ASP A 146 -10.55 0.95 12.77
N ARG A 147 -11.00 0.67 11.54
CA ARG A 147 -11.43 -0.68 11.15
C ARG A 147 -10.25 -1.59 10.87
N PHE A 148 -9.17 -1.07 10.29
CA PHE A 148 -7.94 -1.80 10.06
C PHE A 148 -7.25 -2.19 11.37
N GLU A 149 -7.21 -1.29 12.35
CA GLU A 149 -6.67 -1.56 13.69
C GLU A 149 -7.52 -2.61 14.44
N ARG A 150 -8.85 -2.51 14.39
CA ARG A 150 -9.73 -3.56 14.94
C ARG A 150 -9.55 -4.90 14.24
N TRP A 151 -9.35 -4.88 12.92
CA TRP A 151 -9.05 -6.08 12.14
C TRP A 151 -7.74 -6.73 12.59
N ILE A 152 -6.70 -5.93 12.84
CA ILE A 152 -5.44 -6.39 13.46
C ILE A 152 -5.70 -7.02 14.83
N MET A 153 -6.40 -6.31 15.72
CA MET A 153 -6.63 -6.79 17.09
C MET A 153 -7.37 -8.12 17.08
N ARG A 154 -8.39 -8.27 16.24
CA ARG A 154 -9.12 -9.53 16.07
C ARG A 154 -8.21 -10.66 15.63
N ASN A 155 -7.39 -10.44 14.59
CA ASN A 155 -6.49 -11.48 14.07
C ASN A 155 -5.35 -11.83 15.05
N ARG A 156 -4.92 -10.88 15.90
CA ARG A 156 -3.99 -11.18 17.01
C ARG A 156 -4.60 -12.18 18.00
N HIS A 157 -5.90 -12.05 18.31
CA HIS A 157 -6.57 -13.01 19.19
C HIS A 157 -6.71 -14.40 18.56
N GLU A 158 -6.87 -14.47 17.24
CA GLU A 158 -7.03 -15.72 16.49
C GLU A 158 -5.71 -16.46 16.28
N TYR A 159 -4.68 -15.76 15.81
CA TYR A 159 -3.42 -16.35 15.36
C TYR A 159 -2.26 -16.21 16.36
N GLY A 160 -2.44 -15.40 17.42
CA GLY A 160 -1.50 -15.28 18.53
C GLY A 160 -0.10 -14.77 18.13
N GLU A 161 0.92 -15.31 18.79
CA GLU A 161 2.32 -14.86 18.66
C GLU A 161 2.87 -15.02 17.23
N LYS A 162 2.37 -15.99 16.45
CA LYS A 162 2.75 -16.14 15.04
C LYS A 162 2.38 -14.91 14.21
N PHE A 163 1.20 -14.34 14.46
CA PHE A 163 0.76 -13.14 13.75
C PHE A 163 1.56 -11.91 14.17
N ASP A 164 1.84 -11.76 15.46
CA ASP A 164 2.68 -10.65 15.94
C ASP A 164 4.10 -10.71 15.39
N ALA A 165 4.67 -11.91 15.27
CA ALA A 165 5.98 -12.13 14.69
C ALA A 165 6.05 -11.72 13.20
N LEU A 166 5.06 -12.11 12.41
CA LEU A 166 5.00 -11.77 10.97
C LEU A 166 4.79 -10.28 10.70
N ARG A 167 4.43 -9.50 11.73
CA ARG A 167 4.08 -8.09 11.63
C ARG A 167 5.19 -7.13 11.95
N LEU A 168 6.32 -7.66 12.42
CA LEU A 168 7.52 -6.88 12.65
C LEU A 168 8.01 -6.24 11.35
N LYS A 169 8.76 -5.16 11.50
CA LYS A 169 9.31 -4.43 10.37
C LYS A 169 10.18 -5.34 9.50
N GLY A 170 9.99 -5.30 8.18
CA GLY A 170 10.72 -6.14 7.23
C GLY A 170 10.25 -7.60 7.16
N MET A 171 9.22 -7.97 7.93
CA MET A 171 8.58 -9.28 7.81
C MET A 171 7.44 -9.25 6.79
N VAL A 172 6.99 -10.44 6.40
CA VAL A 172 6.04 -10.63 5.29
C VAL A 172 4.75 -9.84 5.49
N PHE A 173 4.27 -9.71 6.73
CA PHE A 173 3.04 -9.00 7.08
C PHE A 173 3.32 -7.68 7.83
N GLU A 174 4.40 -6.96 7.51
CA GLU A 174 4.70 -5.67 8.15
C GLU A 174 3.48 -4.74 8.15
N THR A 175 3.10 -4.27 9.34
CA THR A 175 1.85 -3.53 9.57
C THR A 175 1.77 -2.23 8.76
N ASN A 176 2.85 -1.44 8.71
CA ASN A 176 2.86 -0.15 8.00
C ASN A 176 2.67 -0.38 6.50
N THR A 177 3.46 -1.30 5.93
CA THR A 177 3.36 -1.71 4.55
C THR A 177 1.95 -2.19 4.21
N ARG A 178 1.40 -3.10 5.02
CA ARG A 178 0.06 -3.64 4.79
C ARG A 178 -1.01 -2.54 4.85
N TYR A 179 -0.95 -1.65 5.83
CA TYR A 179 -1.87 -0.53 5.95
C TYR A 179 -1.83 0.37 4.70
N LEU A 180 -0.63 0.78 4.29
CA LEU A 180 -0.44 1.64 3.12
C LEU A 180 -0.98 0.99 1.85
N LEU A 181 -0.62 -0.28 1.61
CA LEU A 181 -1.13 -1.01 0.44
C LEU A 181 -2.66 -1.10 0.47
N SER A 182 -3.26 -1.31 1.64
CA SER A 182 -4.71 -1.36 1.78
C SER A 182 -5.37 0.01 1.53
N ALA A 183 -4.76 1.09 2.00
CA ALA A 183 -5.20 2.45 1.71
C ALA A 183 -5.10 2.77 0.21
N HIS A 184 -4.09 2.24 -0.49
CA HIS A 184 -3.97 2.36 -1.94
C HIS A 184 -5.06 1.59 -2.68
N ILE A 185 -5.44 0.38 -2.23
CA ILE A 185 -6.60 -0.34 -2.77
C ILE A 185 -7.86 0.49 -2.55
N LEU A 186 -8.08 0.95 -1.33
CA LEU A 186 -9.26 1.75 -0.96
C LEU A 186 -9.39 2.99 -1.85
N GLY A 187 -8.30 3.73 -2.06
CA GLY A 187 -8.28 4.90 -2.94
C GLY A 187 -8.46 4.55 -4.41
N SER A 188 -8.09 3.36 -4.85
CA SER A 188 -8.28 2.93 -6.24
C SER A 188 -9.71 2.47 -6.50
N ILE A 189 -10.30 1.66 -5.60
CA ILE A 189 -11.72 1.30 -5.66
C ILE A 189 -12.58 2.55 -5.54
N GLY A 190 -12.30 3.42 -4.57
CA GLY A 190 -13.08 4.64 -4.40
C GLY A 190 -12.98 5.62 -5.58
N ARG A 191 -11.86 5.63 -6.31
CA ARG A 191 -11.74 6.41 -7.57
C ARG A 191 -12.51 5.79 -8.72
N PHE A 192 -12.61 4.46 -8.75
CA PHE A 192 -13.42 3.75 -9.73
C PHE A 192 -14.92 3.96 -9.47
N GLU A 193 -15.34 3.89 -8.20
CA GLU A 193 -16.73 4.03 -7.76
C GLU A 193 -17.17 5.50 -7.58
N GLY A 194 -16.22 6.45 -7.58
CA GLY A 194 -16.45 7.87 -7.35
C GLY A 194 -16.79 8.26 -5.89
N LYS A 195 -16.81 7.29 -4.97
CA LYS A 195 -17.09 7.46 -3.54
C LYS A 195 -16.44 6.34 -2.73
N ILE A 196 -16.29 6.56 -1.42
CA ILE A 196 -15.97 5.48 -0.47
C ILE A 196 -17.05 5.40 0.58
N ASP A 197 -17.67 4.23 0.68
CA ASP A 197 -18.59 3.89 1.74
C ASP A 197 -18.04 2.77 2.63
N THR A 198 -18.83 2.38 3.62
CA THR A 198 -18.46 1.32 4.55
C THR A 198 -18.38 -0.07 3.90
N GLY A 199 -19.00 -0.25 2.73
CA GLY A 199 -18.93 -1.49 1.95
C GLY A 199 -17.54 -1.64 1.33
N ILE A 200 -17.06 -0.60 0.63
CA ILE A 200 -15.72 -0.60 0.04
C ILE A 200 -14.63 -0.80 1.11
N ILE A 201 -14.78 -0.18 2.29
CA ILE A 201 -13.86 -0.42 3.42
C ILE A 201 -13.90 -1.89 3.85
N HIS A 202 -15.08 -2.50 3.91
CA HIS A 202 -15.23 -3.90 4.27
C HIS A 202 -14.55 -4.81 3.23
N ASP A 203 -14.77 -4.57 1.95
CA ASP A 203 -14.19 -5.36 0.85
C ASP A 203 -12.65 -5.34 0.90
N VAL A 204 -12.05 -4.18 1.15
CA VAL A 204 -10.58 -4.06 1.33
C VAL A 204 -10.09 -4.88 2.52
N LEU A 205 -10.85 -4.94 3.62
CA LEU A 205 -10.48 -5.75 4.79
C LEU A 205 -10.68 -7.25 4.54
N VAL A 206 -11.67 -7.64 3.73
CA VAL A 206 -11.86 -9.03 3.28
C VAL A 206 -10.66 -9.47 2.44
N ILE A 207 -10.22 -8.64 1.49
CA ILE A 207 -9.01 -8.90 0.71
C ILE A 207 -7.79 -9.11 1.62
N ASN A 208 -7.62 -8.26 2.64
CA ASN A 208 -6.53 -8.43 3.62
C ASN A 208 -6.66 -9.72 4.43
N GLN A 209 -7.88 -10.14 4.76
CA GLN A 209 -8.11 -11.41 5.45
C GLN A 209 -7.73 -12.60 4.56
N GLU A 210 -8.13 -12.60 3.29
CA GLU A 210 -7.75 -13.66 2.34
C GLU A 210 -6.24 -13.78 2.18
N ILE A 211 -5.53 -12.64 2.08
CA ILE A 211 -4.06 -12.61 2.02
C ILE A 211 -3.44 -13.18 3.31
N LEU A 212 -3.97 -12.76 4.46
CA LEU A 212 -3.49 -13.25 5.76
C LEU A 212 -3.70 -14.77 5.87
N ASP A 213 -4.90 -15.26 5.59
CA ASP A 213 -5.24 -16.67 5.69
C ASP A 213 -4.38 -17.51 4.74
N LEU A 214 -4.14 -17.03 3.52
CA LEU A 214 -3.22 -17.66 2.57
C LEU A 214 -1.81 -17.78 3.17
N TRP A 215 -1.26 -16.68 3.68
CA TRP A 215 0.11 -16.67 4.21
C TRP A 215 0.25 -17.47 5.50
N MET A 216 -0.74 -17.44 6.40
CA MET A 216 -0.72 -18.25 7.62
C MET A 216 -0.67 -19.75 7.32
N ASN A 217 -1.25 -20.18 6.19
CA ASN A 217 -1.30 -21.58 5.78
C ASN A 217 -0.15 -22.00 4.85
N GLU A 218 0.34 -21.10 4.00
CA GLU A 218 1.29 -21.44 2.92
C GLU A 218 2.72 -20.95 3.16
N LEU A 219 2.96 -20.10 4.18
CA LEU A 219 4.32 -19.64 4.46
C LEU A 219 5.23 -20.82 4.87
N PRO A 220 6.46 -20.89 4.32
CA PRO A 220 7.42 -21.90 4.75
C PRO A 220 7.68 -21.80 6.25
N GLU A 221 7.69 -22.94 6.95
CA GLU A 221 7.89 -23.02 8.40
C GLU A 221 9.16 -22.28 8.85
N LYS A 222 10.22 -22.33 8.04
CA LYS A 222 11.47 -21.59 8.27
C LYS A 222 11.26 -20.08 8.42
N VAL A 223 10.41 -19.48 7.59
CA VAL A 223 10.12 -18.03 7.63
C VAL A 223 9.37 -17.68 8.91
N ILE A 224 8.43 -18.54 9.32
CA ILE A 224 7.66 -18.36 10.56
C ILE A 224 8.60 -18.46 11.77
N LEU A 225 9.50 -19.45 11.79
CA LEU A 225 10.48 -19.62 12.88
C LEU A 225 11.43 -18.43 13.00
N GLU A 226 12.00 -17.96 11.88
CA GLU A 226 12.87 -16.77 11.87
C GLU A 226 12.13 -15.52 12.40
N ALA A 227 10.86 -15.35 12.03
CA ALA A 227 10.03 -14.26 12.53
C ALA A 227 9.77 -14.38 14.03
N VAL A 228 9.47 -15.58 14.54
CA VAL A 228 9.23 -15.84 15.96
C VAL A 228 10.50 -15.64 16.79
N GLU A 229 11.64 -16.17 16.38
CA GLU A 229 12.93 -15.94 17.06
C GLU A 229 13.27 -14.44 17.13
N THR A 230 12.98 -13.72 16.06
CA THR A 230 13.15 -12.27 16.01
C THR A 230 12.21 -11.60 17.00
N TYR A 231 10.92 -11.98 17.02
CA TYR A 231 9.91 -11.48 17.94
C TYR A 231 10.24 -11.72 19.41
N GLU A 232 10.71 -12.91 19.77
CA GLU A 232 11.12 -13.26 21.13
C GLU A 232 12.25 -12.37 21.66
N ARG A 233 13.12 -11.83 20.79
CA ARG A 233 14.14 -10.84 21.19
C ARG A 233 13.55 -9.48 21.58
N TYR A 234 12.35 -9.15 21.11
CA TYR A 234 11.63 -7.91 21.45
C TYR A 234 10.75 -8.06 22.69
N ILE A 235 10.44 -9.29 23.10
CA ILE A 235 9.51 -9.63 24.17
C ILE A 235 10.26 -9.67 25.51
N SER A 236 9.83 -8.85 26.47
CA SER A 236 10.21 -8.99 27.88
C SER A 236 9.47 -10.16 28.54
N GLY A 237 9.92 -10.68 29.69
CA GLY A 237 9.18 -11.72 30.41
C GLY A 237 7.74 -11.35 30.82
N ASP A 238 7.36 -10.07 30.74
CA ASP A 238 6.01 -9.59 31.02
C ASP A 238 5.13 -9.53 29.75
N LYS A 239 4.29 -10.55 29.58
CA LYS A 239 3.33 -10.69 28.48
C LYS A 239 2.43 -9.46 28.29
N ARG A 240 2.09 -8.74 29.36
CA ARG A 240 1.21 -7.56 29.29
C ARG A 240 1.95 -6.33 28.78
N ALA A 241 3.23 -6.17 29.16
CA ALA A 241 4.09 -5.10 28.62
C ALA A 241 4.24 -5.26 27.10
N ASN A 242 4.50 -6.49 26.65
CA ASN A 242 4.68 -6.79 25.23
C ASN A 242 3.41 -6.58 24.43
N THR A 243 2.26 -6.92 25.02
CA THR A 243 0.95 -6.64 24.40
C THR A 243 0.75 -5.13 24.22
N ALA A 244 1.04 -4.33 25.25
CA ALA A 244 0.94 -2.88 25.17
C ALA A 244 1.90 -2.29 24.14
N LEU A 245 3.15 -2.77 24.09
CA LEU A 245 4.13 -2.36 23.09
C LEU A 245 3.70 -2.74 21.67
N SER A 246 3.10 -3.92 21.49
CA SER A 246 2.57 -4.38 20.20
C SER A 246 1.41 -3.52 19.73
N ILE A 247 0.46 -3.17 20.62
CA ILE A 247 -0.61 -2.20 20.32
C ILE A 247 -0.01 -0.85 19.91
N PHE A 248 1.04 -0.39 20.58
CA PHE A 248 1.71 0.85 20.22
C PHE A 248 2.34 0.79 18.82
N MET A 249 3.02 -0.32 18.47
CA MET A 249 3.58 -0.52 17.13
C MET A 249 2.50 -0.41 16.06
N ASP A 250 1.31 -0.94 16.33
CA ASP A 250 0.19 -0.90 15.39
C ASP A 250 -0.26 0.54 15.13
N LEU A 251 -0.44 1.31 16.20
CA LEU A 251 -0.83 2.72 16.14
C LEU A 251 0.23 3.57 15.44
N GLU A 252 1.51 3.33 15.75
CA GLU A 252 2.62 4.06 15.14
C GLU A 252 2.75 3.73 13.65
N ALA A 253 2.51 2.47 13.27
CA ALA A 253 2.57 2.01 11.89
C ALA A 253 1.45 2.60 11.02
N THR A 254 0.30 2.95 11.58
CA THR A 254 -0.84 3.54 10.86
C THR A 254 -0.87 5.07 10.92
N SER A 255 0.02 5.70 11.70
CA SER A 255 0.04 7.15 11.86
C SER A 255 0.82 7.87 10.75
N ILE A 256 0.48 9.15 10.53
CA ILE A 256 0.99 9.95 9.40
C ILE A 256 2.48 10.28 9.56
N ASP A 257 2.89 10.64 10.77
CA ASP A 257 4.24 11.10 11.11
C ASP A 257 5.03 10.07 11.95
N GLY A 258 4.46 8.87 12.14
CA GLY A 258 5.00 7.84 13.02
C GLY A 258 5.09 8.32 14.46
N THR A 259 4.12 9.13 14.90
CA THR A 259 3.90 9.47 16.32
C THR A 259 2.50 9.05 16.73
N VAL A 260 2.31 8.76 18.01
CA VAL A 260 1.03 8.32 18.59
C VAL A 260 0.72 9.22 19.79
N THR A 261 -0.51 9.72 19.90
CA THR A 261 -0.86 10.54 21.08
C THR A 261 -1.04 9.68 22.33
N LYS A 262 -0.76 10.22 23.51
CA LYS A 262 -0.97 9.49 24.78
C LYS A 262 -2.44 9.04 24.92
N GLU A 263 -3.39 9.88 24.52
CA GLU A 263 -4.82 9.60 24.58
C GLU A 263 -5.26 8.52 23.60
N GLU A 264 -4.65 8.46 22.42
CA GLU A 264 -4.88 7.41 21.42
C GLU A 264 -4.33 6.07 21.91
N PHE A 265 -3.11 6.04 22.45
CA PHE A 265 -2.54 4.82 23.01
C PHE A 265 -3.34 4.31 24.21
N TYR A 266 -3.72 5.20 25.13
CA TYR A 266 -4.57 4.87 26.27
C TYR A 266 -5.91 4.26 25.83
N ARG A 267 -6.59 4.87 24.86
CA ARG A 267 -7.86 4.35 24.34
C ARG A 267 -7.71 2.97 23.70
N ALA A 268 -6.67 2.75 22.90
CA ALA A 268 -6.41 1.45 22.29
C ALA A 268 -6.16 0.35 23.34
N LEU A 269 -5.46 0.68 24.44
CA LEU A 269 -5.27 -0.27 25.56
C LEU A 269 -6.61 -0.65 26.22
N LEU A 270 -7.50 0.32 26.44
CA LEU A 270 -8.84 0.06 26.99
C LEU A 270 -9.69 -0.78 26.06
N GLU A 271 -9.69 -0.47 24.75
CA GLU A 271 -10.40 -1.26 23.74
C GLU A 271 -9.89 -2.70 23.65
N TYR A 272 -8.59 -2.91 23.90
CA TYR A 272 -8.01 -4.24 24.02
C TYR A 272 -8.45 -4.98 25.30
N GLY A 273 -8.97 -4.27 26.31
CA GLY A 273 -9.46 -4.84 27.56
C GLY A 273 -8.55 -4.60 28.77
N PHE A 274 -7.58 -3.68 28.69
CA PHE A 274 -6.82 -3.26 29.87
C PHE A 274 -7.72 -2.49 30.84
N ARG A 275 -7.50 -2.67 32.14
CA ARG A 275 -8.13 -1.83 33.17
C ARG A 275 -7.49 -0.45 33.18
N GLU A 276 -8.27 0.60 33.43
CA GLU A 276 -7.81 2.00 33.39
C GLU A 276 -6.53 2.27 34.17
N ALA A 277 -6.48 1.83 35.44
CA ALA A 277 -5.31 2.04 36.30
C ALA A 277 -4.05 1.38 35.71
N TYR A 278 -4.21 0.18 35.15
CA TYR A 278 -3.12 -0.60 34.59
C TYR A 278 -2.68 -0.09 33.22
N ALA A 279 -3.60 0.44 32.40
CA ALA A 279 -3.25 1.08 31.13
C ALA A 279 -2.33 2.29 31.36
N LYS A 280 -2.61 3.11 32.38
CA LYS A 280 -1.73 4.23 32.75
C LYS A 280 -0.37 3.75 33.25
N GLU A 281 -0.36 2.78 34.16
CA GLU A 281 0.86 2.20 34.71
C GLU A 281 1.77 1.61 33.62
N VAL A 282 1.20 0.85 32.67
CA VAL A 282 1.99 0.22 31.60
C VAL A 282 2.57 1.27 30.65
N MET A 283 1.83 2.33 30.35
CA MET A 283 2.31 3.44 29.51
C MET A 283 3.50 4.15 30.16
N GLU A 284 3.38 4.50 31.45
CA GLU A 284 4.46 5.14 32.21
C GLU A 284 5.69 4.23 32.31
N ARG A 285 5.47 2.93 32.53
CA ARG A 285 6.55 1.94 32.58
C ARG A 285 7.29 1.83 31.24
N LEU A 286 6.58 1.72 30.12
CA LEU A 286 7.21 1.65 28.79
C LEU A 286 8.03 2.91 28.46
N ILE A 287 7.62 4.08 28.95
CA ILE A 287 8.40 5.32 28.83
C ILE A 287 9.64 5.27 29.73
N ALA A 288 9.49 4.85 30.99
CA ALA A 288 10.58 4.79 31.95
C ALA A 288 11.66 3.76 31.57
N GLU A 289 11.26 2.62 31.00
CA GLU A 289 12.14 1.57 30.50
C GLU A 289 12.83 1.94 29.18
N GLY A 290 12.47 3.08 28.57
CA GLY A 290 13.08 3.57 27.33
C GLY A 290 12.58 2.83 26.09
N HIS A 291 11.43 2.17 26.14
CA HIS A 291 10.79 1.62 24.95
C HIS A 291 10.11 2.73 24.12
N LEU A 292 9.56 3.74 24.81
CA LEU A 292 8.87 4.88 24.23
C LEU A 292 9.54 6.19 24.66
N TYR A 293 9.56 7.19 23.78
CA TYR A 293 10.00 8.55 24.10
C TYR A 293 9.00 9.60 23.61
N GLU A 294 9.08 10.80 24.18
CA GLU A 294 8.16 11.91 23.90
C GLU A 294 8.86 12.99 23.05
N PRO A 295 8.84 12.90 21.70
CA PRO A 295 9.45 13.92 20.84
C PRO A 295 8.81 15.31 20.97
N PHE A 296 7.52 15.36 21.29
CA PHE A 296 6.75 16.58 21.53
C PHE A 296 5.75 16.31 22.66
N VAL A 297 5.35 17.35 23.39
CA VAL A 297 4.38 17.23 24.50
C VAL A 297 3.10 16.53 24.01
N GLY A 298 2.73 15.43 24.67
CA GLY A 298 1.57 14.59 24.38
C GLY A 298 1.75 13.56 23.27
N LYS A 299 2.89 13.55 22.56
CA LYS A 299 3.17 12.64 21.45
C LYS A 299 4.27 11.65 21.79
N LEU A 300 3.98 10.37 21.68
CA LEU A 300 4.92 9.27 21.91
C LEU A 300 5.46 8.73 20.58
N LYS A 301 6.66 8.16 20.63
CA LYS A 301 7.31 7.46 19.53
C LYS A 301 8.16 6.31 20.06
N MET A 302 8.30 5.24 19.29
CA MET A 302 9.12 4.09 19.67
C MET A 302 10.62 4.41 19.54
N ILE A 303 11.41 4.00 20.54
CA ILE A 303 12.87 3.96 20.38
C ILE A 303 13.19 2.71 19.56
N LYS A 304 13.60 2.90 18.30
CA LYS A 304 14.06 1.79 17.46
C LYS A 304 15.32 1.19 18.08
N PRO A 305 15.37 -0.12 18.35
CA PRO A 305 16.64 -0.79 18.61
C PRO A 305 17.53 -0.66 17.38
N GLY A 306 18.82 -0.40 17.60
CA GLY A 306 19.85 -0.45 16.56
C GLY A 306 20.14 -1.86 16.09
#